data_AF-A0A1G6IP06-F1
#
_entry.id   AF-A0A1G6IP06-F1
#
_cell.length_a   1.000
_cell.length_b   1.000
_cell.length_c   1.000
_cell.angle_alpha   90.00
_cell.angle_beta   90.00
_cell.angle_gamma   90.00
#
_symmetry.space_group_name_H-M   'P 1'
#
loop_
_entity.id
_entity.type
_entity.pdbx_description
1 polymer ?
#
loop_
_entity_poly.entity_id
_entity_poly.type
_entity_poly.pdbx_seq_one_letter_code
_entity_poly.pdbx_strand_id
1 'polypeptide(L)'
;MPNGLIHADSLRTHPDGLALRLTIPWYRSLWLSSVTTLALTVDGEAVDADDLRVSFGDESYRLDELPEQSERLWFLQEHPLLIARRDHPVALGETHEVVLHGELRLPYMQIAPGPDGGPGLYVPNVVHDVKALTVVDADAAIPALVSDVTPPPPASDDDPFRLGLTLYSASAEFRAGHFDFDGLLDRVAELGIGPGIEIVASQMVPTYPVVGDEFVRTWREAFDRHGFVASSFGANLDMGRRRDRDMTPDEEFAFSKLMFEGAKKLGFPLVRIQSAKPALLRRLLPIAEDLELKLAYEIHAPMGPNAEPILRVRETYAELDSPLLGFVADFSSTMHAMSPTLLRAVRRAGLDDEAVQRLQDIWATDATMQARQQEFLAYLRGRDFDPGRLGSFAHLAFNMHGHVDPREWADIMPQILHVHAKFYDIDAHGQEPAIDYPELVRVFVEGGYRGFWSSEWEGHAFAELGEVDPLLLVRRQHDLIRASMRAVTAAV
;
A
#
# COMPACT_ATOMS: atom_id res chain seq x y z
N MET A 1 -11.13 -1.60 1.07
CA MET A 1 -10.28 -2.40 1.99
C MET A 1 -11.09 -2.73 3.23
N PRO A 2 -10.95 -3.93 3.81
CA PRO A 2 -11.53 -4.25 5.11
C PRO A 2 -10.74 -3.60 6.23
N ASN A 3 -10.78 -2.27 6.23
CA ASN A 3 -9.97 -1.44 7.09
C ASN A 3 -10.90 -0.72 8.06
N GLY A 4 -11.36 -1.48 9.05
CA GLY A 4 -11.96 -0.89 10.24
C GLY A 4 -10.93 -0.08 11.02
N LEU A 5 -11.42 0.79 11.90
CA LEU A 5 -10.65 1.38 13.00
C LEU A 5 -10.55 0.40 14.17
N ILE A 6 -11.44 -0.59 14.23
CA ILE A 6 -11.50 -1.60 15.28
C ILE A 6 -11.61 -3.02 14.71
N HIS A 7 -11.11 -3.98 15.47
CA HIS A 7 -11.16 -5.42 15.23
C HIS A 7 -12.08 -6.12 16.26
N ALA A 8 -12.33 -7.42 16.06
CA ALA A 8 -13.20 -8.23 16.92
C ALA A 8 -12.72 -8.30 18.38
N ASP A 9 -11.43 -8.12 18.58
CA ASP A 9 -10.73 -8.15 19.85
C ASP A 9 -10.42 -6.73 20.37
N SER A 10 -11.09 -5.67 19.94
CA SER A 10 -10.64 -4.29 20.28
C SER A 10 -11.18 -3.75 21.60
N LEU A 11 -12.27 -4.28 22.14
CA LEU A 11 -12.87 -3.76 23.38
C LEU A 11 -12.08 -4.23 24.61
N ARG A 12 -11.65 -3.28 25.44
CA ARG A 12 -10.82 -3.46 26.63
C ARG A 12 -11.50 -2.85 27.85
N THR A 13 -11.24 -3.42 29.02
CA THR A 13 -11.54 -2.74 30.29
C THR A 13 -10.57 -1.55 30.47
N HIS A 14 -11.05 -0.45 31.04
CA HIS A 14 -10.23 0.71 31.38
C HIS A 14 -10.71 1.31 32.72
N PRO A 15 -9.83 1.80 33.61
CA PRO A 15 -10.23 2.36 34.91
C PRO A 15 -11.28 3.48 34.83
N ASP A 16 -11.27 4.24 33.74
CA ASP A 16 -12.22 5.35 33.52
C ASP A 16 -13.51 4.94 32.80
N GLY A 17 -13.68 3.67 32.42
CA GLY A 17 -14.84 3.20 31.64
C GLY A 17 -14.48 2.03 30.74
N LEU A 18 -14.34 2.31 29.43
CA LEU A 18 -13.88 1.34 28.45
C LEU A 18 -12.80 1.93 27.56
N ALA A 19 -12.05 1.06 26.89
CA ALA A 19 -11.14 1.46 25.82
C ALA A 19 -11.37 0.61 24.57
N LEU A 20 -11.25 1.24 23.40
CA LEU A 20 -11.16 0.56 22.12
C LEU A 20 -9.71 0.63 21.63
N ARG A 21 -9.09 -0.53 21.41
CA ARG A 21 -7.81 -0.61 20.70
C ARG A 21 -8.04 -0.26 19.24
N LEU A 22 -7.44 0.84 18.79
CA LEU A 22 -7.58 1.30 17.42
C LEU A 22 -6.51 0.70 16.51
N THR A 23 -6.80 0.67 15.21
CA THR A 23 -5.85 0.43 14.13
C THR A 23 -5.99 1.50 13.07
N ILE A 24 -4.94 1.75 12.28
CA ILE A 24 -5.04 2.68 11.16
C ILE A 24 -5.88 2.03 10.05
N PRO A 25 -6.95 2.66 9.55
CA PRO A 25 -7.76 2.08 8.50
C PRO A 25 -7.13 2.24 7.09
N TRP A 26 -5.81 2.16 7.01
CA TRP A 26 -5.01 2.35 5.80
C TRP A 26 -3.76 1.46 5.82
N TYR A 27 -3.03 1.37 4.71
CA TYR A 27 -1.86 0.47 4.58
C TYR A 27 -0.54 1.07 5.08
N ARG A 28 -0.52 2.34 5.47
CA ARG A 28 0.67 3.09 5.86
C ARG A 28 0.36 4.04 7.01
N SER A 29 1.41 4.44 7.72
CA SER A 29 1.34 5.40 8.82
C SER A 29 0.74 6.74 8.36
N LEU A 30 0.07 7.42 9.28
CA LEU A 30 -0.57 8.72 9.05
C LEU A 30 -0.17 9.68 10.16
N TRP A 31 -0.10 10.97 9.85
CA TRP A 31 0.03 12.00 10.88
C TRP A 31 -1.28 12.11 11.67
N LEU A 32 -1.24 12.40 12.98
CA LEU A 32 -2.46 12.59 13.78
C LEU A 32 -3.34 13.72 13.24
N SER A 33 -2.72 14.75 12.64
CA SER A 33 -3.42 15.77 11.87
C SER A 33 -4.29 15.21 10.74
N SER A 34 -4.15 13.96 10.34
CA SER A 34 -4.99 13.29 9.35
C SER A 34 -6.37 12.92 9.90
N VAL A 35 -6.50 12.71 11.22
CA VAL A 35 -7.78 12.38 11.86
C VAL A 35 -8.64 13.63 11.92
N THR A 36 -9.81 13.59 11.30
CA THR A 36 -10.78 14.68 11.26
C THR A 36 -11.87 14.50 12.31
N THR A 37 -12.41 13.28 12.39
CA THR A 37 -13.54 12.97 13.27
C THR A 37 -13.38 11.58 13.84
N LEU A 38 -13.71 11.41 15.12
CA LEU A 38 -14.01 10.13 15.74
C LEU A 38 -15.32 10.32 16.53
N ALA A 39 -16.28 9.43 16.33
CA ALA A 39 -17.53 9.42 17.07
C ALA A 39 -17.87 7.99 17.49
N LEU A 40 -18.16 7.81 18.78
CA LEU A 40 -18.40 6.52 19.39
C LEU A 40 -19.82 6.45 19.94
N THR A 41 -20.51 5.36 19.63
CA THR A 41 -21.78 4.97 20.24
C THR A 41 -21.62 3.58 20.84
N VAL A 42 -22.12 3.40 22.06
CA VAL A 42 -22.07 2.14 22.81
C VAL A 42 -23.48 1.79 23.27
N ASP A 43 -23.97 0.62 22.92
CA ASP A 43 -25.32 0.12 23.24
C ASP A 43 -26.45 1.08 22.82
N GLY A 44 -26.23 1.81 21.71
CA GLY A 44 -27.17 2.79 21.17
C GLY A 44 -27.06 4.20 21.79
N GLU A 45 -26.19 4.41 22.77
CA GLU A 45 -25.93 5.70 23.40
C GLU A 45 -24.65 6.34 22.85
N ALA A 46 -24.75 7.55 22.31
CA ALA A 46 -23.59 8.30 21.85
C ALA A 46 -22.75 8.79 23.03
N VAL A 47 -21.43 8.56 22.96
CA VAL A 47 -20.47 9.08 23.96
C VAL A 47 -20.12 10.52 23.59
N ASP A 48 -20.15 11.43 24.58
CA ASP A 48 -19.77 12.82 24.37
C ASP A 48 -18.29 12.93 23.95
N ALA A 49 -17.97 13.84 23.04
CA ALA A 49 -16.59 14.05 22.60
C ALA A 49 -15.68 14.50 23.74
N ASP A 50 -16.21 15.21 24.74
CA ASP A 50 -15.46 15.62 25.93
C ASP A 50 -15.07 14.43 26.83
N ASP A 51 -15.78 13.30 26.69
CA ASP A 51 -15.54 12.03 27.39
C ASP A 51 -14.63 11.07 26.61
N LEU A 52 -14.17 11.45 25.41
CA LEU A 52 -13.31 10.64 24.56
C LEU A 52 -11.86 11.14 24.57
N ARG A 53 -10.91 10.22 24.75
CA ARG A 53 -9.47 10.49 24.65
C ARG A 53 -8.80 9.45 23.78
N VAL A 54 -7.86 9.88 22.93
CA VAL A 54 -6.98 8.97 22.20
C VAL A 54 -5.63 8.94 22.90
N SER A 55 -5.22 7.75 23.37
CA SER A 55 -4.00 7.54 24.13
C SER A 55 -2.99 6.72 23.35
N PHE A 56 -1.78 7.25 23.23
CA PHE A 56 -0.59 6.63 22.66
C PHE A 56 0.42 6.39 23.78
N GLY A 57 0.24 5.30 24.54
CA GLY A 57 0.98 5.09 25.77
C GLY A 57 0.71 6.21 26.78
N ASP A 58 1.75 6.96 27.15
CA ASP A 58 1.68 8.06 28.12
C ASP A 58 1.16 9.38 27.51
N GLU A 59 1.12 9.51 26.19
CA GLU A 59 0.57 10.67 25.50
C GLU A 59 -0.95 10.50 25.31
N SER A 60 -1.74 11.51 25.67
CA SER A 60 -3.20 11.47 25.49
C SER A 60 -3.71 12.78 24.92
N TYR A 61 -4.64 12.69 23.98
CA TYR A 61 -5.23 13.83 23.27
C TYR A 61 -6.74 13.84 23.39
N ARG A 62 -7.32 15.04 23.49
CA ARG A 62 -8.74 15.25 23.16
C ARG A 62 -8.95 15.13 21.65
N LEU A 63 -10.18 14.85 21.24
CA LEU A 63 -10.48 14.68 19.81
C LEU A 63 -10.26 15.98 19.00
N ASP A 64 -10.53 17.14 19.60
CA ASP A 64 -10.33 18.46 18.98
C ASP A 64 -8.84 18.84 18.83
N GLU A 65 -7.95 18.18 19.57
CA GLU A 65 -6.50 18.42 19.51
C GLU A 65 -5.81 17.63 18.39
N LEU A 66 -6.41 16.53 17.92
CA LEU A 66 -5.81 15.65 16.90
C LEU A 66 -5.49 16.38 15.58
N PRO A 67 -6.36 17.24 15.01
CA PRO A 67 -6.06 17.96 13.77
C PRO A 67 -4.82 18.86 13.85
N GLU A 68 -4.43 19.28 15.06
CA GLU A 68 -3.28 20.17 15.29
C GLU A 68 -1.95 19.41 15.31
N GLN A 69 -1.98 18.09 15.50
CA GLN A 69 -0.79 17.26 15.68
C GLN A 69 -0.15 16.83 14.34
N SER A 70 0.43 17.80 13.62
CA SER A 70 1.08 17.55 12.31
C SER A 70 2.50 16.99 12.38
N GLU A 71 3.06 16.83 13.59
CA GLU A 71 4.39 16.25 13.83
C GLU A 71 4.34 14.93 14.61
N ARG A 72 3.15 14.49 15.07
CA ARG A 72 2.97 13.17 15.69
C ARG A 72 2.51 12.17 14.65
N LEU A 73 3.35 11.20 14.34
CA LEU A 73 3.02 10.11 13.44
C LEU A 73 2.24 9.04 14.21
N TRP A 74 1.05 8.66 13.77
CA TRP A 74 0.45 7.38 14.12
C TRP A 74 1.15 6.32 13.28
N PHE A 75 2.11 5.61 13.89
CA PHE A 75 2.84 4.55 13.20
C PHE A 75 1.92 3.36 12.92
N LEU A 76 2.10 2.70 11.78
CA LEU A 76 1.18 1.65 11.32
C LEU A 76 0.96 0.49 12.31
N GLN A 77 2.00 0.09 13.05
CA GLN A 77 1.89 -0.96 14.08
C GLN A 77 1.57 -0.43 15.47
N GLU A 78 1.39 0.89 15.62
CA GLU A 78 0.99 1.48 16.89
C GLU A 78 -0.54 1.41 17.01
N HIS A 79 -1.01 0.75 18.06
CA HIS A 79 -2.44 0.53 18.32
C HIS A 79 -2.92 1.35 19.53
N PRO A 80 -3.21 2.65 19.35
CA PRO A 80 -3.62 3.51 20.46
C PRO A 80 -4.99 3.11 21.03
N LEU A 81 -5.28 3.59 22.23
CA LEU A 81 -6.57 3.38 22.87
C LEU A 81 -7.47 4.60 22.66
N LEU A 82 -8.68 4.39 22.14
CA LEU A 82 -9.79 5.34 22.31
C LEU A 82 -10.49 5.03 23.63
N ILE A 83 -10.18 5.82 24.65
CA ILE A 83 -10.75 5.71 25.98
C ILE A 83 -12.07 6.48 26.01
N ALA A 84 -13.13 5.84 26.49
CA ALA A 84 -14.43 6.44 26.70
C ALA A 84 -14.75 6.44 28.20
N ARG A 85 -14.88 7.64 28.76
CA ARG A 85 -15.24 7.80 30.17
C ARG A 85 -16.68 7.34 30.42
N ARG A 86 -16.89 6.51 31.44
CA ARG A 86 -18.20 6.06 31.90
C ARG A 86 -18.25 6.03 33.43
N ASP A 87 -19.44 6.04 34.00
CA ASP A 87 -19.63 5.97 35.46
C ASP A 87 -19.04 4.68 36.07
N HIS A 88 -19.09 3.59 35.30
CA HIS A 88 -18.58 2.29 35.69
C HIS A 88 -17.72 1.68 34.58
N PRO A 89 -16.54 1.13 34.92
CA PRO A 89 -15.75 0.34 34.00
C PRO A 89 -16.52 -0.89 33.48
N VAL A 90 -16.30 -1.23 32.22
CA VAL A 90 -16.81 -2.48 31.65
C VAL A 90 -16.02 -3.67 32.20
N ALA A 91 -16.70 -4.79 32.44
CA ALA A 91 -16.11 -6.00 32.98
C ALA A 91 -15.68 -6.97 31.87
N LEU A 92 -14.63 -7.77 32.13
CA LEU A 92 -14.19 -8.80 31.20
C LEU A 92 -15.31 -9.80 30.90
N GLY A 93 -15.49 -10.12 29.62
CA GLY A 93 -16.53 -11.02 29.13
C GLY A 93 -17.90 -10.35 28.86
N GLU A 94 -18.08 -9.08 29.20
CA GLU A 94 -19.29 -8.33 28.78
C GLU A 94 -19.30 -8.13 27.27
N THR A 95 -20.49 -8.07 26.67
CA THR A 95 -20.65 -7.80 25.23
C THR A 95 -21.42 -6.50 25.05
N HIS A 96 -20.93 -5.64 24.16
CA HIS A 96 -21.51 -4.35 23.85
C HIS A 96 -21.66 -4.15 22.35
N GLU A 97 -22.73 -3.47 21.94
CA GLU A 97 -22.89 -3.00 20.56
C GLU A 97 -22.07 -1.72 20.40
N VAL A 98 -21.02 -1.77 19.58
CA VAL A 98 -20.10 -0.66 19.35
C VAL A 98 -20.27 -0.15 17.93
N VAL A 99 -20.53 1.15 17.82
CA VAL A 99 -20.48 1.87 16.55
C VAL A 99 -19.38 2.92 16.62
N LEU A 100 -18.34 2.75 15.81
CA LEU A 100 -17.25 3.71 15.67
C LEU A 100 -17.26 4.30 14.27
N HIS A 101 -17.56 5.60 14.20
CA HIS A 101 -17.43 6.38 12.99
C HIS A 101 -16.11 7.15 13.03
N GLY A 102 -15.33 7.08 11.95
CA GLY A 102 -14.11 7.85 11.84
C GLY A 102 -13.88 8.38 10.44
N GLU A 103 -13.36 9.61 10.38
CA GLU A 103 -13.01 10.29 9.15
C GLU A 103 -11.55 10.71 9.20
N LEU A 104 -10.79 10.26 8.22
CA LEU A 104 -9.39 10.61 8.05
C LEU A 104 -9.19 11.26 6.69
N ARG A 105 -8.11 12.02 6.56
CA ARG A 105 -7.62 12.56 5.29
C ARG A 105 -6.32 11.86 4.92
N LEU A 106 -6.15 11.48 3.66
CA LEU A 106 -4.91 10.86 3.18
C LEU A 106 -3.96 11.95 2.66
N PRO A 107 -2.93 12.38 3.42
CA PRO A 107 -2.16 13.59 3.15
C PRO A 107 -1.26 13.52 1.90
N TYR A 108 -1.12 12.35 1.30
CA TYR A 108 -0.35 12.13 0.08
C TYR A 108 -1.22 12.03 -1.18
N MET A 109 -2.53 11.78 -1.03
CA MET A 109 -3.47 11.65 -2.15
C MET A 109 -4.16 12.98 -2.40
N GLN A 110 -3.40 13.93 -2.94
CA GLN A 110 -3.92 15.26 -3.28
C GLN A 110 -4.83 15.18 -4.52
N ILE A 111 -6.09 15.58 -4.36
CA ILE A 111 -7.06 15.72 -5.46
C ILE A 111 -6.83 17.04 -6.20
N ALA A 112 -6.63 18.13 -5.44
CA ALA A 112 -6.33 19.44 -5.98
C ALA A 112 -5.43 20.22 -5.02
N PRO A 113 -4.46 21.00 -5.53
CA PRO A 113 -3.64 21.86 -4.70
C PRO A 113 -4.46 23.01 -4.10
N GLY A 114 -4.05 23.49 -2.93
CA GLY A 114 -4.70 24.62 -2.28
C GLY A 114 -4.45 25.93 -3.04
N PRO A 115 -5.45 26.81 -3.16
CA PRO A 115 -5.27 28.14 -3.78
C PRO A 115 -4.30 28.97 -2.92
N ASP A 116 -3.40 29.69 -3.57
CA ASP A 116 -2.43 30.61 -2.93
C ASP A 116 -1.61 29.99 -1.78
N GLY A 117 -1.31 28.69 -1.88
CA GLY A 117 -0.57 27.94 -0.85
C GLY A 117 -1.39 27.58 0.39
N GLY A 118 -2.71 27.74 0.33
CA GLY A 118 -3.64 27.21 1.33
C GLY A 118 -3.71 25.67 1.33
N PRO A 119 -4.63 25.08 2.09
CA PRO A 119 -4.77 23.63 2.16
C PRO A 119 -5.39 23.09 0.87
N GLY A 120 -4.78 22.04 0.32
CA GLY A 120 -5.34 21.30 -0.80
C GLY A 120 -6.55 20.46 -0.42
N LEU A 121 -7.20 19.93 -1.44
CA LEU A 121 -8.22 18.90 -1.31
C LEU A 121 -7.53 17.53 -1.39
N TYR A 122 -7.85 16.65 -0.45
CA TYR A 122 -7.24 15.32 -0.35
C TYR A 122 -8.32 14.26 -0.23
N VAL A 123 -7.98 13.04 -0.64
CA VAL A 123 -8.89 11.90 -0.56
C VAL A 123 -9.28 11.65 0.91
N PRO A 124 -10.58 11.64 1.24
CA PRO A 124 -11.05 11.22 2.55
C PRO A 124 -11.01 9.70 2.67
N ASN A 125 -10.78 9.20 3.88
CA ASN A 125 -10.98 7.81 4.25
C ASN A 125 -12.02 7.78 5.37
N VAL A 126 -13.21 7.28 5.06
CA VAL A 126 -14.34 7.24 6.00
C VAL A 126 -14.57 5.79 6.38
N VAL A 127 -14.63 5.54 7.68
CA VAL A 127 -14.86 4.22 8.27
C VAL A 127 -16.07 4.29 9.17
N HIS A 128 -16.94 3.30 9.02
CA HIS A 128 -18.09 3.12 9.89
C HIS A 128 -18.14 1.67 10.35
N ASP A 129 -17.53 1.41 11.50
CA ASP A 129 -17.53 0.08 12.11
C ASP A 129 -18.78 -0.07 12.98
N VAL A 130 -19.54 -1.14 12.73
CA VAL A 130 -20.66 -1.58 13.56
C VAL A 130 -20.36 -3.02 13.98
N LYS A 131 -20.09 -3.24 15.28
CA LYS A 131 -19.66 -4.54 15.80
C LYS A 131 -20.24 -4.80 17.19
N ALA A 132 -20.73 -6.02 17.40
CA ALA A 132 -20.92 -6.56 18.75
C ALA A 132 -19.54 -7.04 19.26
N LEU A 133 -18.99 -6.36 20.26
CA LEU A 133 -17.65 -6.65 20.80
C LEU A 133 -17.74 -7.21 22.21
N THR A 134 -16.93 -8.22 22.49
CA THR A 134 -16.73 -8.74 23.85
C THR A 134 -15.52 -8.06 24.48
N VAL A 135 -15.63 -7.66 25.74
CA VAL A 135 -14.52 -7.09 26.51
C VAL A 135 -13.49 -8.19 26.77
N VAL A 136 -12.28 -8.01 26.25
CA VAL A 136 -11.15 -8.93 26.43
C VAL A 136 -9.94 -8.19 26.99
N ASP A 137 -8.98 -8.92 27.56
CA ASP A 137 -7.73 -8.39 28.14
C ASP A 137 -6.49 -8.67 27.27
N ALA A 138 -6.66 -9.40 26.17
CA ALA A 138 -5.59 -9.76 25.25
C ALA A 138 -6.05 -9.63 23.79
N ASP A 139 -5.07 -9.47 22.91
CA ASP A 139 -5.30 -9.46 21.47
C ASP A 139 -5.68 -10.86 20.96
N ALA A 140 -6.36 -10.90 19.81
CA ALA A 140 -6.67 -12.14 19.13
C ALA A 140 -5.39 -12.91 18.77
N ALA A 141 -5.44 -14.23 18.90
CA ALA A 141 -4.34 -15.08 18.46
C ALA A 141 -4.13 -14.96 16.96
N ILE A 142 -2.86 -14.87 16.56
CA ILE A 142 -2.48 -14.84 15.15
C ILE A 142 -2.88 -16.18 14.50
N PRO A 143 -3.53 -16.17 13.32
CA PRO A 143 -3.85 -17.39 12.61
C PRO A 143 -2.60 -18.24 12.35
N ALA A 144 -2.75 -19.57 12.45
CA ALA A 144 -1.65 -20.48 12.15
C ALA A 144 -1.21 -20.33 10.68
N LEU A 145 0.07 -20.03 10.48
CA LEU A 145 0.67 -19.91 9.16
C LEU A 145 0.94 -21.29 8.55
N VAL A 146 0.85 -21.40 7.23
CA VAL A 146 1.21 -22.64 6.53
C VAL A 146 2.73 -22.72 6.41
N SER A 147 3.36 -23.65 7.13
CA SER A 147 4.81 -23.85 7.11
C SER A 147 5.27 -25.06 6.29
N ASP A 148 4.38 -26.02 6.02
CA ASP A 148 4.70 -27.19 5.19
C ASP A 148 4.59 -26.83 3.69
N VAL A 149 5.60 -26.10 3.21
CA VAL A 149 5.71 -25.62 1.83
C VAL A 149 6.97 -26.21 1.21
N THR A 150 6.84 -26.75 0.00
CA THR A 150 7.99 -27.23 -0.76
C THR A 150 9.02 -26.11 -0.93
N PRO A 151 10.32 -26.38 -0.69
CA PRO A 151 11.37 -25.39 -0.87
C PRO A 151 11.38 -24.80 -2.29
N PRO A 152 11.75 -23.51 -2.45
CA PRO A 152 11.91 -22.92 -3.76
C PRO A 152 12.85 -23.66 -4.68
N PRO A 153 12.57 -23.66 -6.00
CA PRO A 153 13.62 -23.84 -6.98
C PRO A 153 14.73 -22.82 -6.67
N PRO A 154 16.00 -23.24 -6.58
CA PRO A 154 17.08 -22.31 -6.30
C PRO A 154 17.16 -21.26 -7.40
N ALA A 155 17.52 -20.04 -7.02
CA ALA A 155 17.92 -19.03 -8.00
C ALA A 155 19.12 -19.56 -8.80
N SER A 156 19.15 -19.25 -10.09
CA SER A 156 20.28 -19.57 -10.97
C SER A 156 21.06 -18.31 -11.31
N ASP A 157 22.37 -18.43 -11.47
CA ASP A 157 23.18 -17.35 -12.06
C ASP A 157 22.77 -17.08 -13.53
N ASP A 158 22.07 -18.03 -14.16
CA ASP A 158 21.47 -17.91 -15.49
C ASP A 158 20.10 -17.21 -15.49
N ASP A 159 19.53 -16.89 -14.31
CA ASP A 159 18.26 -16.16 -14.25
C ASP A 159 18.48 -14.74 -14.82
N PRO A 160 17.70 -14.31 -15.83
CA PRO A 160 17.95 -13.06 -16.55
C PRO A 160 17.77 -11.81 -15.68
N PHE A 161 17.02 -11.88 -14.59
CA PHE A 161 16.86 -10.80 -13.63
C PHE A 161 16.62 -11.38 -12.23
N ARG A 162 16.71 -10.54 -11.20
CA ARG A 162 16.60 -10.97 -9.81
C ARG A 162 15.17 -10.81 -9.31
N LEU A 163 14.75 -11.69 -8.40
CA LEU A 163 13.46 -11.59 -7.74
C LEU A 163 13.57 -10.90 -6.37
N GLY A 164 12.49 -10.22 -6.00
CA GLY A 164 12.32 -9.59 -4.71
C GLY A 164 10.86 -9.58 -4.29
N LEU A 165 10.59 -8.95 -3.15
CA LEU A 165 9.24 -8.56 -2.75
C LEU A 165 9.26 -7.14 -2.21
N THR A 166 8.14 -6.45 -2.34
CA THR A 166 7.86 -5.29 -1.49
C THR A 166 7.06 -5.75 -0.29
N LEU A 167 7.51 -5.39 0.92
CA LEU A 167 6.82 -5.72 2.17
C LEU A 167 5.39 -5.17 2.23
N TYR A 168 5.02 -4.26 1.32
CA TYR A 168 3.65 -3.84 1.05
C TYR A 168 2.69 -5.02 0.81
N SER A 169 3.20 -6.13 0.27
CA SER A 169 2.40 -7.35 0.06
C SER A 169 1.79 -7.91 1.36
N ALA A 170 2.38 -7.62 2.52
CA ALA A 170 1.89 -8.06 3.84
C ALA A 170 1.35 -6.89 4.68
N SER A 171 0.87 -5.82 4.03
CA SER A 171 0.40 -4.60 4.70
C SER A 171 -0.65 -4.87 5.78
N ALA A 172 -1.62 -5.73 5.49
CA ALA A 172 -2.74 -6.00 6.38
C ALA A 172 -2.29 -6.77 7.63
N GLU A 173 -1.43 -7.77 7.44
CA GLU A 173 -0.86 -8.63 8.48
C GLU A 173 0.10 -7.84 9.38
N PHE A 174 0.99 -7.05 8.78
CA PHE A 174 1.93 -6.20 9.51
C PHE A 174 1.19 -5.16 10.35
N ARG A 175 0.20 -4.47 9.76
CA ARG A 175 -0.67 -3.55 10.48
C ARG A 175 -1.44 -4.24 11.61
N ALA A 176 -1.94 -5.45 11.39
CA ALA A 176 -2.70 -6.18 12.41
C ALA A 176 -1.83 -6.72 13.56
N GLY A 177 -0.50 -6.56 13.49
CA GLY A 177 0.44 -7.11 14.45
C GLY A 177 0.64 -8.62 14.32
N HIS A 178 0.25 -9.23 13.19
CA HIS A 178 0.56 -10.65 12.93
C HIS A 178 2.07 -10.90 12.78
N PHE A 179 2.80 -9.86 12.40
CA PHE A 179 4.24 -9.84 12.36
C PHE A 179 4.74 -8.52 12.92
N ASP A 180 5.78 -8.54 13.74
CA ASP A 180 6.68 -7.40 13.84
C ASP A 180 7.65 -7.39 12.63
N PHE A 181 8.54 -6.40 12.58
CA PHE A 181 9.43 -6.24 11.43
C PHE A 181 10.39 -7.44 11.25
N ASP A 182 10.98 -7.94 12.34
CA ASP A 182 11.87 -9.10 12.32
C ASP A 182 11.11 -10.39 11.94
N GLY A 183 9.95 -10.65 12.54
CA GLY A 183 9.13 -11.82 12.25
C GLY A 183 8.61 -11.85 10.82
N LEU A 184 8.31 -10.68 10.24
CA LEU A 184 7.95 -10.57 8.82
C LEU A 184 9.13 -11.00 7.92
N LEU A 185 10.35 -10.53 8.21
CA LEU A 185 11.54 -10.88 7.45
C LEU A 185 11.96 -12.34 7.65
N ASP A 186 11.82 -12.87 8.87
CA ASP A 186 12.02 -14.28 9.16
C ASP A 186 11.07 -15.16 8.34
N ARG A 187 9.80 -14.77 8.22
CA ARG A 187 8.81 -15.47 7.39
C ARG A 187 9.13 -15.38 5.89
N VAL A 188 9.60 -14.23 5.41
CA VAL A 188 10.10 -14.06 4.03
C VAL A 188 11.25 -15.03 3.74
N ALA A 189 12.21 -15.15 4.68
CA ALA A 189 13.34 -16.05 4.57
C ALA A 189 12.92 -17.53 4.64
N GLU A 190 12.01 -17.89 5.55
CA GLU A 190 11.46 -19.24 5.70
C GLU A 190 10.86 -19.75 4.38
N LEU A 191 10.14 -18.89 3.67
CA LEU A 191 9.54 -19.22 2.38
C LEU A 191 10.54 -19.14 1.21
N GLY A 192 11.76 -18.64 1.44
CA GLY A 192 12.79 -18.44 0.42
C GLY A 192 12.36 -17.46 -0.68
N ILE A 193 11.67 -16.40 -0.28
CA ILE A 193 11.29 -15.27 -1.14
C ILE A 193 12.48 -14.31 -1.21
N GLY A 194 12.82 -13.84 -2.42
CA GLY A 194 13.85 -12.82 -2.63
C GLY A 194 15.00 -13.28 -3.54
N PRO A 195 16.20 -12.70 -3.40
CA PRO A 195 16.73 -12.04 -2.19
C PRO A 195 16.40 -10.54 -2.04
N GLY A 196 15.75 -9.92 -3.03
CA GLY A 196 15.45 -8.48 -2.99
C GLY A 196 14.36 -8.13 -1.98
N ILE A 197 14.61 -7.13 -1.13
CA ILE A 197 13.61 -6.57 -0.22
C ILE A 197 13.41 -5.09 -0.54
N GLU A 198 12.15 -4.75 -0.79
CA GLU A 198 11.65 -3.39 -0.95
C GLU A 198 10.74 -3.02 0.21
N ILE A 199 10.77 -1.74 0.60
CA ILE A 199 9.90 -1.20 1.64
C ILE A 199 9.19 0.07 1.16
N VAL A 200 7.97 0.28 1.65
CA VAL A 200 7.35 1.61 1.65
C VAL A 200 7.74 2.29 2.97
N ALA A 201 8.43 3.44 2.90
CA ALA A 201 9.00 4.07 4.10
C ALA A 201 7.93 4.44 5.13
N SER A 202 6.81 5.02 4.67
CA SER A 202 5.67 5.39 5.52
C SER A 202 4.97 4.18 6.15
N GLN A 203 5.22 2.97 5.66
CA GLN A 203 4.68 1.73 6.22
C GLN A 203 5.62 1.12 7.25
N MET A 204 6.92 1.06 6.95
CA MET A 204 7.89 0.24 7.68
C MET A 204 8.77 1.02 8.66
N VAL A 205 8.96 2.33 8.47
CA VAL A 205 9.88 3.14 9.30
C VAL A 205 9.12 3.77 10.47
N PRO A 206 9.41 3.40 11.74
CA PRO A 206 8.68 3.93 12.91
C PRO A 206 8.80 5.44 13.09
N THR A 207 9.93 6.02 12.67
CA THR A 207 10.25 7.45 12.80
C THR A 207 10.06 8.23 11.49
N TYR A 208 9.27 7.70 10.55
CA TYR A 208 9.05 8.28 9.23
C TYR A 208 8.74 9.80 9.31
N PRO A 209 9.35 10.64 8.44
CA PRO A 209 10.20 10.28 7.28
C PRO A 209 11.68 10.07 7.61
N VAL A 210 12.09 10.27 8.87
CA VAL A 210 13.48 10.09 9.28
C VAL A 210 13.76 8.62 9.57
N VAL A 211 14.90 8.11 9.11
CA VAL A 211 15.34 6.75 9.42
C VAL A 211 16.24 6.78 10.66
N GLY A 212 15.67 6.41 11.81
CA GLY A 212 16.37 6.35 13.11
C GLY A 212 17.46 5.27 13.18
N ASP A 213 18.45 5.47 14.06
CA ASP A 213 19.59 4.54 14.21
C ASP A 213 19.18 3.15 14.69
N GLU A 214 18.11 3.05 15.48
CA GLU A 214 17.57 1.77 15.93
C GLU A 214 17.04 0.93 14.78
N PHE A 215 16.18 1.51 13.94
CA PHE A 215 15.66 0.81 12.76
C PHE A 215 16.78 0.38 11.81
N VAL A 216 17.85 1.16 11.68
CA VAL A 216 19.03 0.79 10.88
C VAL A 216 19.75 -0.44 11.43
N ARG A 217 19.84 -0.58 12.77
CA ARG A 217 20.41 -1.78 13.38
C ARG A 217 19.55 -3.00 13.09
N THR A 218 18.24 -2.93 13.37
CA THR A 218 17.30 -4.02 13.09
C THR A 218 17.34 -4.43 11.61
N TRP A 219 17.31 -3.46 10.71
CA TRP A 219 17.43 -3.69 9.26
C TRP A 219 18.71 -4.45 8.90
N ARG A 220 19.87 -3.99 9.36
CA ARG A 220 21.16 -4.61 9.05
C ARG A 220 21.28 -6.01 9.65
N GLU A 221 20.85 -6.19 10.89
CA GLU A 221 20.88 -7.49 11.57
C GLU A 221 20.02 -8.53 10.83
N ALA A 222 18.81 -8.16 10.40
CA ALA A 222 17.97 -9.05 9.61
C ALA A 222 18.57 -9.38 8.23
N PHE A 223 19.21 -8.40 7.58
CA PHE A 223 19.86 -8.58 6.29
C PHE A 223 21.10 -9.47 6.37
N ASP A 224 21.93 -9.28 7.38
CA ASP A 224 23.10 -10.12 7.66
C ASP A 224 22.67 -11.56 8.03
N ARG A 225 21.58 -11.70 8.79
CA ARG A 225 21.02 -12.99 9.21
C ARG A 225 20.51 -13.82 8.03
N HIS A 226 19.81 -13.19 7.08
CA HIS A 226 19.10 -13.87 6.00
C HIS A 226 19.75 -13.77 4.62
N GLY A 227 20.77 -12.93 4.46
CA GLY A 227 21.42 -12.69 3.17
C GLY A 227 20.57 -11.87 2.19
N PHE A 228 19.70 -11.00 2.70
CA PHE A 228 18.86 -10.13 1.86
C PHE A 228 19.66 -9.01 1.18
N VAL A 229 19.08 -8.46 0.11
CA VAL A 229 19.62 -7.31 -0.61
C VAL A 229 18.56 -6.23 -0.75
N ALA A 230 18.94 -4.99 -0.51
CA ALA A 230 18.03 -3.85 -0.58
C ALA A 230 17.75 -3.53 -2.06
N SER A 231 16.50 -3.65 -2.51
CA SER A 231 16.15 -3.50 -3.93
C SER A 231 15.65 -2.08 -4.25
N SER A 232 14.59 -1.64 -3.57
CA SER A 232 13.96 -0.32 -3.78
C SER A 232 13.46 0.28 -2.46
N PHE A 233 13.70 1.57 -2.27
CA PHE A 233 13.16 2.35 -1.16
C PHE A 233 11.99 3.20 -1.64
N GLY A 234 10.80 2.91 -1.11
CA GLY A 234 9.60 3.63 -1.44
C GLY A 234 9.45 4.95 -0.69
N ALA A 235 9.84 6.06 -1.31
CA ALA A 235 9.68 7.41 -0.77
C ALA A 235 8.25 7.97 -0.97
N ASN A 236 7.64 8.56 0.06
CA ASN A 236 6.30 9.14 -0.03
C ASN A 236 6.34 10.66 0.15
N LEU A 237 5.31 11.37 -0.29
CA LEU A 237 5.24 12.82 -0.12
C LEU A 237 3.88 13.22 0.48
N ASP A 238 3.92 13.70 1.71
CA ASP A 238 2.72 14.06 2.47
C ASP A 238 2.46 15.55 2.34
N MET A 239 2.17 16.01 1.12
CA MET A 239 1.87 17.42 0.82
C MET A 239 0.88 18.03 1.81
N GLY A 240 -0.09 17.22 2.23
CA GLY A 240 -1.14 17.57 3.14
C GLY A 240 -0.82 17.28 4.59
N ARG A 241 0.42 17.12 5.04
CA ARG A 241 0.70 16.84 6.46
C ARG A 241 0.08 17.89 7.40
N ARG A 242 0.08 19.15 6.97
CA ARG A 242 -0.53 20.26 7.70
C ARG A 242 -1.99 20.48 7.30
N ARG A 243 -2.81 20.98 8.23
CA ARG A 243 -4.24 21.30 8.02
C ARG A 243 -4.45 22.69 7.43
N ASP A 244 -3.54 23.61 7.74
CA ASP A 244 -3.66 25.02 7.39
C ASP A 244 -3.08 25.35 5.99
N ARG A 245 -2.24 24.46 5.43
CA ARG A 245 -1.59 24.64 4.13
C ARG A 245 -1.03 23.36 3.55
N ASP A 246 -0.81 23.36 2.24
CA ASP A 246 0.08 22.39 1.59
C ASP A 246 1.56 22.69 1.89
N MET A 247 2.41 21.69 1.74
CA MET A 247 3.86 21.89 1.73
C MET A 247 4.27 22.89 0.64
N THR A 248 5.14 23.82 1.02
CA THR A 248 5.85 24.69 0.08
C THR A 248 6.86 23.88 -0.76
N PRO A 249 7.33 24.41 -1.91
CA PRO A 249 8.37 23.75 -2.69
C PRO A 249 9.67 23.44 -1.92
N ASP A 250 10.01 24.26 -0.91
CA ASP A 250 11.18 24.02 -0.05
C ASP A 250 10.94 22.90 0.96
N GLU A 251 9.73 22.80 1.52
CA GLU A 251 9.32 21.69 2.38
C GLU A 251 9.24 20.38 1.58
N GLU A 252 8.68 20.38 0.36
CA GLU A 252 8.64 19.23 -0.55
C GLU A 252 10.06 18.71 -0.86
N PHE A 253 11.00 19.62 -1.13
CA PHE A 253 12.41 19.28 -1.33
C PHE A 253 13.06 18.72 -0.06
N ALA A 254 12.90 19.40 1.09
CA ALA A 254 13.50 18.97 2.34
C ALA A 254 12.99 17.59 2.79
N PHE A 255 11.68 17.35 2.65
CA PHE A 255 11.05 16.07 2.97
C PHE A 255 11.61 14.94 2.08
N SER A 256 11.72 15.19 0.78
CA SER A 256 12.29 14.22 -0.18
C SER A 256 13.76 13.92 0.12
N LYS A 257 14.56 14.95 0.44
CA LYS A 257 15.97 14.80 0.80
C LYS A 257 16.18 13.92 2.04
N LEU A 258 15.38 14.09 3.10
CA LEU A 258 15.45 13.26 4.31
C LEU A 258 15.25 11.77 4.00
N MET A 259 14.31 11.45 3.12
CA MET A 259 14.08 10.06 2.71
C MET A 259 15.23 9.51 1.86
N PHE A 260 15.87 10.32 1.01
CA PHE A 260 17.02 9.87 0.22
C PHE A 260 18.21 9.56 1.13
N GLU A 261 18.47 10.41 2.12
CA GLU A 261 19.48 10.15 3.16
C GLU A 261 19.15 8.87 3.94
N GLY A 262 17.87 8.66 4.27
CA GLY A 262 17.38 7.43 4.90
C GLY A 262 17.60 6.18 4.03
N ALA A 263 17.29 6.26 2.74
CA ALA A 263 17.51 5.18 1.78
C ALA A 263 19.00 4.79 1.71
N LYS A 264 19.90 5.78 1.60
CA LYS A 264 21.36 5.54 1.60
C LYS A 264 21.83 4.92 2.91
N LYS A 265 21.29 5.35 4.06
CA LYS A 265 21.64 4.82 5.38
C LYS A 265 21.31 3.33 5.54
N LEU A 266 20.20 2.90 4.93
CA LEU A 266 19.77 1.49 4.87
C LEU A 266 20.45 0.70 3.74
N GLY A 267 21.21 1.36 2.86
CA GLY A 267 21.96 0.71 1.78
C GLY A 267 21.16 0.46 0.50
N PHE A 268 20.03 1.14 0.31
CA PHE A 268 19.28 1.04 -0.95
C PHE A 268 20.03 1.71 -2.11
N PRO A 269 20.03 1.10 -3.31
CA PRO A 269 20.61 1.70 -4.51
C PRO A 269 19.60 2.59 -5.27
N LEU A 270 18.32 2.46 -4.95
CA LEU A 270 17.22 3.05 -5.71
C LEU A 270 16.13 3.57 -4.77
N VAL A 271 15.61 4.74 -5.12
CA VAL A 271 14.44 5.34 -4.50
C VAL A 271 13.32 5.40 -5.54
N ARG A 272 12.19 4.76 -5.24
CA ARG A 272 10.96 4.98 -6.00
C ARG A 272 10.37 6.31 -5.55
N ILE A 273 10.32 7.30 -6.43
CA ILE A 273 9.90 8.67 -6.11
C ILE A 273 8.40 8.87 -6.33
N GLN A 274 7.75 9.66 -5.48
CA GLN A 274 6.32 9.96 -5.57
C GLN A 274 6.00 11.05 -6.62
N SER A 275 6.96 11.92 -6.94
CA SER A 275 6.75 13.14 -7.72
C SER A 275 7.90 13.34 -8.71
N ALA A 276 7.57 13.42 -10.00
CA ALA A 276 8.51 13.72 -11.08
C ALA A 276 8.37 15.16 -11.60
N LYS A 277 7.97 16.12 -10.74
CA LYS A 277 7.87 17.53 -11.12
C LYS A 277 9.24 18.07 -11.56
N PRO A 278 9.36 18.77 -12.71
CA PRO A 278 10.66 19.22 -13.22
C PRO A 278 11.45 20.10 -12.26
N ALA A 279 10.79 21.02 -11.57
CA ALA A 279 11.43 21.91 -10.60
C ALA A 279 11.98 21.15 -9.37
N LEU A 280 11.27 20.12 -8.91
CA LEU A 280 11.72 19.29 -7.80
C LEU A 280 12.90 18.40 -8.23
N LEU A 281 12.78 17.74 -9.39
CA LEU A 281 13.84 16.87 -9.92
C LEU A 281 15.15 17.63 -10.12
N ARG A 282 15.13 18.86 -10.67
CA ARG A 282 16.33 19.70 -10.80
C ARG A 282 17.05 19.97 -9.48
N ARG A 283 16.30 20.03 -8.37
CA ARG A 283 16.87 20.24 -7.03
C ARG A 283 17.35 18.94 -6.41
N LEU A 284 16.63 17.84 -6.62
CA LEU A 284 16.94 16.54 -6.02
C LEU A 284 18.05 15.79 -6.76
N LEU A 285 18.27 16.06 -8.04
CA LEU A 285 19.25 15.32 -8.84
C LEU A 285 20.69 15.45 -8.29
N PRO A 286 21.20 16.65 -7.92
CA PRO A 286 22.53 16.75 -7.30
C PRO A 286 22.64 15.96 -5.98
N ILE A 287 21.54 15.89 -5.21
CA ILE A 287 21.51 15.10 -3.96
C ILE A 287 21.55 13.61 -4.27
N ALA A 288 20.85 13.17 -5.32
CA ALA A 288 20.88 11.78 -5.76
C ALA A 288 22.27 11.38 -6.28
N GLU A 289 22.98 12.29 -6.97
CA GLU A 289 24.37 12.09 -7.40
C GLU A 289 25.32 11.92 -6.20
N ASP A 290 25.26 12.83 -5.21
CA ASP A 290 26.07 12.77 -3.99
C ASP A 290 25.83 11.49 -3.18
N LEU A 291 24.59 11.00 -3.17
CA LEU A 291 24.19 9.78 -2.46
C LEU A 291 24.32 8.51 -3.32
N GLU A 292 24.65 8.63 -4.60
CA GLU A 292 24.68 7.54 -5.59
C GLU A 292 23.35 6.77 -5.68
N LEU A 293 22.23 7.50 -5.69
CA LEU A 293 20.88 6.94 -5.73
C LEU A 293 20.27 7.07 -7.12
N LYS A 294 19.68 5.97 -7.60
CA LYS A 294 18.77 5.99 -8.73
C LYS A 294 17.38 6.47 -8.30
N LEU A 295 16.76 7.35 -9.07
CA LEU A 295 15.41 7.85 -8.84
C LEU A 295 14.48 7.29 -9.90
N ALA A 296 13.51 6.49 -9.48
CA ALA A 296 12.57 5.83 -10.38
C ALA A 296 11.15 6.32 -10.11
N TYR A 297 10.52 6.93 -11.12
CA TYR A 297 9.11 7.32 -11.03
C TYR A 297 8.23 6.13 -11.43
N GLU A 298 7.22 5.81 -10.63
CA GLU A 298 6.33 4.68 -10.90
C GLU A 298 5.28 5.03 -11.95
N ILE A 299 5.20 4.21 -13.01
CA ILE A 299 4.14 4.30 -14.01
C ILE A 299 3.00 3.39 -13.55
N HIS A 300 2.16 3.91 -12.67
CA HIS A 300 1.04 3.17 -12.06
C HIS A 300 -0.15 3.01 -13.02
N ALA A 301 -0.93 1.93 -12.83
CA ALA A 301 -2.21 1.75 -13.50
C ALA A 301 -3.15 2.97 -13.34
N PRO A 302 -4.08 3.19 -14.30
CA PRO A 302 -4.28 2.42 -15.54
C PRO A 302 -3.37 2.86 -16.70
N MET A 303 -2.33 3.66 -16.43
CA MET A 303 -1.46 4.24 -17.47
C MET A 303 -0.35 3.27 -17.88
N GLY A 304 0.00 3.32 -19.17
CA GLY A 304 1.19 2.67 -19.73
C GLY A 304 2.32 3.66 -19.98
N PRO A 305 3.50 3.17 -20.45
CA PRO A 305 4.69 3.99 -20.68
C PRO A 305 4.53 5.04 -21.79
N ASN A 306 3.52 4.89 -22.66
CA ASN A 306 3.22 5.80 -23.77
C ASN A 306 2.07 6.76 -23.46
N ALA A 307 1.54 6.77 -22.24
CA ALA A 307 0.54 7.74 -21.84
C ALA A 307 1.12 9.17 -21.85
N GLU A 308 0.32 10.14 -22.30
CA GLU A 308 0.72 11.55 -22.41
C GLU A 308 1.39 12.13 -21.14
N PRO A 309 0.91 11.86 -19.91
CA PRO A 309 1.61 12.32 -18.70
C PRO A 309 3.04 11.75 -18.57
N ILE A 310 3.27 10.50 -19.00
CA ILE A 310 4.59 9.84 -18.93
C ILE A 310 5.51 10.38 -20.03
N LEU A 311 4.98 10.70 -21.22
CA LEU A 311 5.76 11.37 -22.26
C LEU A 311 6.35 12.70 -21.78
N ARG A 312 5.60 13.50 -21.02
CA ARG A 312 6.10 14.77 -20.43
C ARG A 312 7.19 14.54 -19.36
N VAL A 313 7.09 13.46 -18.60
CA VAL A 313 8.15 13.06 -17.67
C VAL A 313 9.40 12.68 -18.46
N ARG A 314 9.26 11.95 -19.57
CA ARG A 314 10.37 11.58 -20.46
C ARG A 314 11.03 12.80 -21.11
N GLU A 315 10.27 13.82 -21.50
CA GLU A 315 10.81 15.11 -21.96
C GLU A 315 11.68 15.75 -20.88
N THR A 316 11.20 15.78 -19.63
CA THR A 316 11.97 16.28 -18.49
C THR A 316 13.24 15.46 -18.26
N TYR A 317 13.17 14.13 -18.37
CA TYR A 317 14.35 13.28 -18.22
C TYR A 317 15.38 13.51 -19.35
N ALA A 318 14.91 13.71 -20.58
CA ALA A 318 15.78 14.04 -21.71
C ALA A 318 16.45 15.42 -21.56
N GLU A 319 15.76 16.40 -20.96
CA GLU A 319 16.36 17.69 -20.62
C GLU A 319 17.43 17.59 -19.54
N LEU A 320 17.21 16.74 -18.53
CA LEU A 320 18.13 16.55 -17.41
C LEU A 320 19.32 15.65 -17.75
N ASP A 321 19.15 14.77 -18.74
CA ASP A 321 20.19 13.88 -19.29
C ASP A 321 21.05 13.20 -18.22
N SER A 322 20.38 12.52 -17.29
CA SER A 322 21.05 11.83 -16.18
C SER A 322 20.78 10.33 -16.18
N PRO A 323 21.80 9.48 -15.99
CA PRO A 323 21.64 8.04 -15.89
C PRO A 323 20.99 7.59 -14.57
N LEU A 324 20.77 8.51 -13.63
CA LEU A 324 20.12 8.23 -12.35
C LEU A 324 18.59 8.29 -12.44
N LEU A 325 18.03 8.82 -13.53
CA LEU A 325 16.59 8.96 -13.70
C LEU A 325 16.01 7.81 -14.52
N GLY A 326 14.89 7.27 -14.07
CA GLY A 326 14.17 6.26 -14.80
C GLY A 326 12.80 5.98 -14.22
N PHE A 327 12.28 4.78 -14.51
CA PHE A 327 10.93 4.38 -14.17
C PHE A 327 10.89 3.06 -13.38
N VAL A 328 9.84 2.92 -12.58
CA VAL A 328 9.37 1.64 -12.09
C VAL A 328 8.21 1.19 -12.97
N ALA A 329 8.32 0.02 -13.57
CA ALA A 329 7.22 -0.58 -14.33
C ALA A 329 6.26 -1.30 -13.38
N ASP A 330 4.97 -0.99 -13.48
CA ASP A 330 3.91 -1.60 -12.69
C ASP A 330 3.01 -2.44 -13.59
N PHE A 331 2.99 -3.76 -13.35
CA PHE A 331 2.26 -4.72 -14.20
C PHE A 331 0.74 -4.71 -14.03
N SER A 332 0.21 -3.99 -13.03
CA SER A 332 -1.24 -3.74 -12.95
C SER A 332 -1.75 -2.86 -14.10
N SER A 333 -0.86 -2.21 -14.86
CA SER A 333 -1.20 -1.48 -16.08
C SER A 333 -1.51 -2.39 -17.29
N THR A 334 -1.06 -3.64 -17.29
CA THR A 334 -1.10 -4.57 -18.44
C THR A 334 -2.01 -5.77 -18.23
N MET A 335 -3.14 -5.60 -17.54
CA MET A 335 -4.06 -6.70 -17.26
C MET A 335 -4.91 -7.04 -18.48
N HIS A 336 -5.21 -8.33 -18.69
CA HIS A 336 -6.11 -8.79 -19.76
C HIS A 336 -7.47 -9.24 -19.24
N ALA A 337 -7.65 -9.29 -17.92
CA ALA A 337 -8.93 -9.49 -17.25
C ALA A 337 -8.94 -8.76 -15.89
N MET A 338 -10.13 -8.57 -15.32
CA MET A 338 -10.23 -8.16 -13.92
C MET A 338 -9.86 -9.31 -12.99
N SER A 339 -9.14 -9.00 -11.90
CA SER A 339 -8.67 -10.02 -10.95
C SER A 339 -9.83 -10.76 -10.25
N PRO A 340 -9.75 -12.10 -10.08
CA PRO A 340 -10.75 -12.85 -9.33
C PRO A 340 -11.01 -12.33 -7.92
N THR A 341 -10.00 -11.86 -7.18
CA THR A 341 -10.17 -11.30 -5.83
C THR A 341 -11.10 -10.09 -5.83
N LEU A 342 -10.91 -9.13 -6.74
CA LEU A 342 -11.83 -7.99 -6.92
C LEU A 342 -13.26 -8.50 -7.20
N LEU A 343 -13.41 -9.45 -8.12
CA LEU A 343 -14.72 -9.99 -8.51
C LEU A 343 -15.42 -10.71 -7.35
N ARG A 344 -14.68 -11.32 -6.41
CA ARG A 344 -15.24 -11.88 -5.16
C ARG A 344 -15.67 -10.75 -4.21
N ALA A 345 -14.84 -9.72 -4.04
CA ALA A 345 -15.12 -8.61 -3.13
C ALA A 345 -16.40 -7.82 -3.53
N VAL A 346 -16.57 -7.52 -4.82
CA VAL A 346 -17.77 -6.82 -5.29
C VAL A 346 -19.06 -7.65 -5.18
N ARG A 347 -18.97 -8.98 -5.31
CA ARG A 347 -20.09 -9.89 -5.05
C ARG A 347 -20.44 -9.91 -3.56
N ARG A 348 -19.44 -9.95 -2.68
CA ARG A 348 -19.63 -9.86 -1.22
C ARG A 348 -20.30 -8.53 -0.83
N ALA A 349 -20.00 -7.45 -1.55
CA ALA A 349 -20.67 -6.16 -1.39
C ALA A 349 -22.11 -6.10 -1.95
N GLY A 350 -22.57 -7.16 -2.61
CA GLY A 350 -23.96 -7.35 -3.06
C GLY A 350 -24.20 -7.22 -4.56
N LEU A 351 -23.15 -7.17 -5.39
CA LEU A 351 -23.33 -7.23 -6.85
C LEU A 351 -23.70 -8.64 -7.30
N ASP A 352 -24.72 -8.75 -8.14
CA ASP A 352 -25.10 -9.99 -8.80
C ASP A 352 -24.26 -10.25 -10.05
N ASP A 353 -24.43 -11.43 -10.66
CA ASP A 353 -23.63 -11.83 -11.81
C ASP A 353 -23.85 -10.95 -13.04
N GLU A 354 -25.05 -10.37 -13.22
CA GLU A 354 -25.30 -9.40 -14.29
C GLU A 354 -24.49 -8.11 -14.09
N ALA A 355 -24.46 -7.58 -12.88
CA ALA A 355 -23.69 -6.38 -12.57
C ALA A 355 -22.18 -6.63 -12.66
N VAL A 356 -21.73 -7.82 -12.25
CA VAL A 356 -20.32 -8.23 -12.38
C VAL A 356 -19.92 -8.39 -13.86
N GLN A 357 -20.79 -8.95 -14.70
CA GLN A 357 -20.53 -8.98 -16.14
C GLN A 357 -20.48 -7.57 -16.72
N ARG A 358 -21.42 -6.70 -16.34
CA ARG A 358 -21.44 -5.31 -16.81
C ARG A 358 -20.19 -4.54 -16.40
N LEU A 359 -19.68 -4.74 -15.19
CA LEU A 359 -18.42 -4.16 -14.72
C LEU A 359 -17.27 -4.52 -15.64
N GLN A 360 -17.15 -5.81 -16.00
CA GLN A 360 -16.09 -6.31 -16.88
C GLN A 360 -16.25 -5.79 -18.32
N ASP A 361 -17.48 -5.74 -18.84
CA ASP A 361 -17.75 -5.19 -20.18
C ASP A 361 -17.34 -3.72 -20.28
N ILE A 362 -17.66 -2.91 -19.25
CA ILE A 362 -17.26 -1.49 -19.18
C ILE A 362 -15.74 -1.37 -19.08
N TRP A 363 -15.11 -2.21 -18.25
CA TRP A 363 -13.66 -2.24 -18.09
C TRP A 363 -12.95 -2.52 -19.41
N ALA A 364 -13.46 -3.43 -20.23
CA ALA A 364 -12.86 -3.82 -21.50
C ALA A 364 -12.99 -2.77 -22.63
N THR A 365 -13.76 -1.69 -22.43
CA THR A 365 -13.88 -0.61 -23.44
C THR A 365 -12.61 0.23 -23.53
N ASP A 366 -12.43 1.02 -24.59
CA ASP A 366 -11.34 2.00 -24.71
C ASP A 366 -11.66 3.36 -24.04
N ALA A 367 -12.78 3.46 -23.30
CA ALA A 367 -13.19 4.72 -22.67
C ALA A 367 -12.18 5.17 -21.61
N THR A 368 -12.15 6.47 -21.27
CA THR A 368 -11.29 6.93 -20.17
C THR A 368 -11.72 6.31 -18.84
N MET A 369 -10.80 6.19 -17.88
CA MET A 369 -11.12 5.69 -16.53
C MET A 369 -12.32 6.42 -15.92
N GLN A 370 -12.37 7.76 -16.05
CA GLN A 370 -13.48 8.57 -15.55
C GLN A 370 -14.81 8.20 -16.23
N ALA A 371 -14.81 7.99 -17.55
CA ALA A 371 -16.01 7.62 -18.28
C ALA A 371 -16.50 6.21 -17.89
N ARG A 372 -15.59 5.23 -17.77
CA ARG A 372 -15.92 3.86 -17.29
C ARG A 372 -16.55 3.90 -15.89
N GLN A 373 -15.95 4.66 -14.98
CA GLN A 373 -16.47 4.81 -13.63
C GLN A 373 -17.87 5.46 -13.63
N GLN A 374 -18.05 6.55 -14.38
CA GLN A 374 -19.35 7.22 -14.49
C GLN A 374 -20.43 6.31 -15.08
N GLU A 375 -20.09 5.54 -16.11
CA GLU A 375 -20.99 4.58 -16.74
C GLU A 375 -21.43 3.50 -15.76
N PHE A 376 -20.47 2.91 -15.02
CA PHE A 376 -20.79 1.86 -14.07
C PHE A 376 -21.64 2.38 -12.90
N LEU A 377 -21.33 3.58 -12.39
CA LEU A 377 -22.14 4.23 -11.36
C LEU A 377 -23.56 4.54 -11.87
N ALA A 378 -23.72 4.95 -13.12
CA ALA A 378 -25.02 5.17 -13.74
C ALA A 378 -25.80 3.86 -13.88
N TYR A 379 -25.14 2.78 -14.29
CA TYR A 379 -25.73 1.44 -14.37
C TYR A 379 -26.26 0.98 -13.00
N LEU A 380 -25.45 1.09 -11.94
CA LEU A 380 -25.86 0.69 -10.58
C LEU A 380 -27.06 1.49 -10.08
N ARG A 381 -27.04 2.82 -10.26
CA ARG A 381 -28.16 3.68 -9.90
C ARG A 381 -29.43 3.36 -10.68
N GLY A 382 -29.29 3.00 -11.96
CA GLY A 382 -30.41 2.54 -12.79
C GLY A 382 -31.02 1.22 -12.33
N ARG A 383 -30.33 0.47 -11.46
CA ARG A 383 -30.81 -0.77 -10.82
C ARG A 383 -31.20 -0.58 -9.35
N ASP A 384 -31.39 0.65 -8.91
CA ASP A 384 -31.66 1.01 -7.50
C ASP A 384 -30.62 0.46 -6.52
N PHE A 385 -29.40 0.22 -6.98
CA PHE A 385 -28.28 -0.19 -6.15
C PHE A 385 -27.50 1.06 -5.71
N ASP A 386 -27.37 1.25 -4.39
CA ASP A 386 -26.54 2.32 -3.82
C ASP A 386 -25.05 2.02 -4.02
N PRO A 387 -24.32 2.78 -4.88
CA PRO A 387 -22.91 2.54 -5.10
C PRO A 387 -22.04 2.73 -3.84
N GLY A 388 -22.54 3.46 -2.83
CA GLY A 388 -21.87 3.62 -1.54
C GLY A 388 -21.59 2.28 -0.85
N ARG A 389 -22.41 1.25 -1.11
CA ARG A 389 -22.19 -0.12 -0.61
C ARG A 389 -20.92 -0.78 -1.11
N LEU A 390 -20.38 -0.34 -2.26
CA LEU A 390 -19.11 -0.84 -2.78
C LEU A 390 -17.91 -0.15 -2.12
N GLY A 391 -18.12 0.90 -1.32
CA GLY A 391 -17.05 1.69 -0.73
C GLY A 391 -16.02 2.12 -1.78
N SER A 392 -14.74 1.87 -1.50
CA SER A 392 -13.65 2.19 -2.42
C SER A 392 -13.59 1.25 -3.64
N PHE A 393 -14.22 0.07 -3.62
CA PHE A 393 -14.04 -0.96 -4.66
C PHE A 393 -14.46 -0.48 -6.06
N ALA A 394 -15.54 0.30 -6.17
CA ALA A 394 -16.00 0.80 -7.47
C ALA A 394 -14.99 1.76 -8.13
N HIS A 395 -14.20 2.47 -7.31
CA HIS A 395 -13.12 3.33 -7.80
C HIS A 395 -11.85 2.53 -8.10
N LEU A 396 -11.46 1.64 -7.18
CA LEU A 396 -10.25 0.82 -7.32
C LEU A 396 -10.32 -0.11 -8.54
N ALA A 397 -11.51 -0.64 -8.87
CA ALA A 397 -11.73 -1.54 -10.01
C ALA A 397 -11.28 -0.97 -11.37
N PHE A 398 -11.25 0.36 -11.55
CA PHE A 398 -10.81 0.98 -12.81
C PHE A 398 -9.45 1.69 -12.69
N ASN A 399 -8.98 1.94 -11.46
CA ASN A 399 -7.72 2.64 -11.21
C ASN A 399 -6.54 1.67 -11.03
N MET A 400 -6.80 0.44 -10.55
CA MET A 400 -5.78 -0.58 -10.32
C MET A 400 -5.76 -1.65 -11.43
N HIS A 401 -6.64 -1.55 -12.42
CA HIS A 401 -6.78 -2.56 -13.49
C HIS A 401 -6.62 -1.91 -14.86
N GLY A 402 -5.37 -1.70 -15.29
CA GLY A 402 -5.05 -1.27 -16.65
C GLY A 402 -5.19 -2.40 -17.67
N HIS A 403 -5.14 -2.05 -18.95
CA HIS A 403 -5.30 -3.00 -20.08
C HIS A 403 -4.37 -2.61 -21.25
N VAL A 404 -3.22 -2.04 -20.92
CA VAL A 404 -2.15 -1.68 -21.86
C VAL A 404 -1.50 -2.95 -22.40
N ASP A 405 -1.06 -2.91 -23.66
CA ASP A 405 -0.31 -4.02 -24.24
C ASP A 405 1.05 -4.19 -23.53
N PRO A 406 1.38 -5.38 -22.99
CA PRO A 406 2.64 -5.61 -22.28
C PRO A 406 3.89 -5.31 -23.11
N ARG A 407 3.78 -5.34 -24.45
CA ARG A 407 4.90 -5.05 -25.35
C ARG A 407 5.31 -3.58 -25.34
N GLU A 408 4.44 -2.66 -24.91
CA GLU A 408 4.79 -1.23 -24.80
C GLU A 408 5.93 -0.97 -23.81
N TRP A 409 6.18 -1.87 -22.84
CA TRP A 409 7.33 -1.75 -21.95
C TRP A 409 8.68 -1.78 -22.70
N ALA A 410 8.73 -2.44 -23.86
CA ALA A 410 9.94 -2.46 -24.69
C ALA A 410 10.35 -1.06 -25.17
N ASP A 411 9.40 -0.14 -25.32
CA ASP A 411 9.65 1.22 -25.83
C ASP A 411 10.53 2.06 -24.89
N ILE A 412 10.57 1.71 -23.61
CA ILE A 412 11.35 2.42 -22.58
C ILE A 412 12.27 1.50 -21.77
N MET A 413 12.52 0.27 -22.24
CA MET A 413 13.28 -0.74 -21.50
C MET A 413 14.60 -0.23 -20.87
N PRO A 414 15.44 0.56 -21.57
CA PRO A 414 16.68 1.10 -20.98
C PRO A 414 16.46 2.08 -19.82
N GLN A 415 15.25 2.63 -19.68
CA GLN A 415 14.86 3.56 -18.61
C GLN A 415 14.14 2.86 -17.46
N ILE A 416 13.85 1.56 -17.56
CA ILE A 416 13.22 0.80 -16.47
C ILE A 416 14.32 0.38 -15.48
N LEU A 417 14.26 0.92 -14.26
CA LEU A 417 15.29 0.68 -13.23
C LEU A 417 14.84 -0.37 -12.20
N HIS A 418 13.54 -0.56 -12.05
CA HIS A 418 12.92 -1.50 -11.12
C HIS A 418 11.55 -1.94 -11.66
N VAL A 419 11.03 -3.06 -11.18
CA VAL A 419 9.71 -3.55 -11.57
C VAL A 419 8.91 -3.91 -10.33
N HIS A 420 7.70 -3.38 -10.25
CA HIS A 420 6.64 -3.89 -9.38
C HIS A 420 5.89 -4.97 -10.17
N ALA A 421 6.21 -6.22 -9.88
CA ALA A 421 5.54 -7.40 -10.41
C ALA A 421 4.19 -7.56 -9.71
N LYS A 422 3.27 -6.63 -9.98
CA LYS A 422 1.94 -6.58 -9.37
C LYS A 422 1.10 -7.77 -9.75
N PHE A 423 0.34 -8.29 -8.79
CA PHE A 423 -0.56 -9.41 -8.99
C PHE A 423 -1.62 -9.48 -7.90
N TYR A 424 -2.66 -10.30 -8.15
CA TYR A 424 -3.84 -10.37 -7.29
C TYR A 424 -4.15 -11.80 -6.85
N ASP A 425 -4.03 -12.78 -7.74
CA ASP A 425 -4.34 -14.18 -7.46
C ASP A 425 -3.29 -15.10 -8.10
N ILE A 426 -3.07 -16.27 -7.50
CA ILE A 426 -2.39 -17.39 -8.17
C ILE A 426 -3.33 -18.59 -8.11
N ASP A 427 -3.72 -19.10 -9.27
CA ASP A 427 -4.69 -20.18 -9.40
C ASP A 427 -4.10 -21.56 -9.06
N ALA A 428 -4.93 -22.60 -9.15
CA ALA A 428 -4.52 -23.99 -8.87
C ALA A 428 -3.49 -24.55 -9.85
N HIS A 429 -3.29 -23.91 -11.01
CA HIS A 429 -2.29 -24.25 -12.02
C HIS A 429 -1.00 -23.42 -11.87
N GLY A 430 -0.92 -22.57 -10.84
CA GLY A 430 0.23 -21.71 -10.59
C GLY A 430 0.30 -20.52 -11.54
N GLN A 431 -0.81 -20.12 -12.17
CA GLN A 431 -0.88 -18.97 -13.07
C GLN A 431 -1.51 -17.77 -12.38
N GLU A 432 -1.13 -16.57 -12.84
CA GLU A 432 -1.90 -15.35 -12.58
C GLU A 432 -2.99 -15.23 -13.67
N PRO A 433 -4.29 -15.32 -13.34
CA PRO A 433 -5.37 -15.33 -14.31
C PRO A 433 -5.70 -13.98 -15.00
N ALA A 434 -5.14 -12.87 -14.54
CA ALA A 434 -5.44 -11.52 -14.98
C ALA A 434 -4.26 -10.81 -15.64
N ILE A 435 -3.02 -11.27 -15.39
CA ILE A 435 -1.78 -10.68 -15.92
C ILE A 435 -0.95 -11.78 -16.60
N ASP A 436 -0.57 -11.56 -17.85
CA ASP A 436 0.23 -12.52 -18.64
C ASP A 436 1.72 -12.43 -18.26
N TYR A 437 2.08 -13.11 -17.17
CA TYR A 437 3.45 -13.19 -16.69
C TYR A 437 4.43 -13.84 -17.70
N PRO A 438 4.09 -14.95 -18.38
CA PRO A 438 4.94 -15.49 -19.44
C PRO A 438 5.31 -14.45 -20.51
N GLU A 439 4.34 -13.68 -21.02
CA GLU A 439 4.59 -12.64 -22.03
C GLU A 439 5.44 -11.49 -21.47
N LEU A 440 5.14 -11.00 -20.27
CA LEU A 440 5.94 -9.96 -19.61
C LEU A 440 7.40 -10.40 -19.41
N VAL A 441 7.61 -11.64 -18.97
CA VAL A 441 8.97 -12.19 -18.82
C VAL A 441 9.67 -12.19 -20.17
N ARG A 442 9.01 -12.66 -21.23
CA ARG A 442 9.58 -12.65 -22.58
C ARG A 442 10.00 -11.24 -23.02
N VAL A 443 9.11 -10.24 -22.88
CA VAL A 443 9.38 -8.84 -23.23
C VAL A 443 10.60 -8.29 -22.49
N PHE A 444 10.72 -8.52 -21.19
CA PHE A 444 11.83 -8.00 -20.39
C PHE A 444 13.16 -8.74 -20.60
N VAL A 445 13.11 -10.05 -20.85
CA VAL A 445 14.29 -10.84 -21.19
C VAL A 445 14.86 -10.40 -22.54
N GLU A 446 14.01 -10.32 -23.57
CA GLU A 446 14.38 -9.85 -24.91
C GLU A 446 14.85 -8.38 -24.89
N GLY A 447 14.21 -7.55 -24.06
CA GLY A 447 14.59 -6.16 -23.84
C GLY A 447 15.90 -5.97 -23.07
N GLY A 448 16.49 -7.03 -22.51
CA GLY A 448 17.78 -6.97 -21.82
C GLY A 448 17.72 -6.47 -20.38
N TYR A 449 16.56 -6.50 -19.72
CA TYR A 449 16.42 -6.10 -18.32
C TYR A 449 17.21 -7.03 -17.38
N ARG A 450 17.92 -6.46 -16.39
CA ARG A 450 18.77 -7.20 -15.42
C ARG A 450 18.57 -6.77 -13.95
N GLY A 451 17.55 -5.96 -13.66
CA GLY A 451 17.28 -5.42 -12.33
C GLY A 451 16.49 -6.38 -11.43
N PHE A 452 15.68 -5.81 -10.53
CA PHE A 452 14.77 -6.55 -9.65
C PHE A 452 13.33 -6.50 -10.13
N TRP A 453 12.68 -7.66 -10.15
CA TRP A 453 11.23 -7.77 -10.13
C TRP A 453 10.77 -8.02 -8.69
N SER A 454 10.19 -6.99 -8.08
CA SER A 454 9.64 -7.09 -6.73
C SER A 454 8.16 -7.45 -6.82
N SER A 455 7.82 -8.63 -6.31
CA SER A 455 6.43 -9.04 -6.14
C SER A 455 5.70 -8.05 -5.26
N GLU A 456 4.57 -7.56 -5.77
CA GLU A 456 3.69 -6.63 -5.05
C GLU A 456 2.26 -7.14 -5.10
N TRP A 457 1.82 -7.77 -4.02
CA TRP A 457 0.47 -8.31 -3.95
C TRP A 457 -0.56 -7.23 -3.62
N GLU A 458 -1.42 -6.89 -4.57
CA GLU A 458 -2.49 -5.89 -4.39
C GLU A 458 -3.83 -6.48 -3.98
N GLY A 459 -3.91 -7.81 -3.89
CA GLY A 459 -5.12 -8.48 -3.41
C GLY A 459 -5.53 -8.04 -2.00
N HIS A 460 -4.60 -7.56 -1.16
CA HIS A 460 -4.92 -7.02 0.18
C HIS A 460 -5.92 -5.85 0.15
N ALA A 461 -6.06 -5.17 -1.00
CA ALA A 461 -7.05 -4.11 -1.16
C ALA A 461 -8.50 -4.64 -1.12
N PHE A 462 -8.68 -5.92 -1.45
CA PHE A 462 -9.95 -6.60 -1.72
C PHE A 462 -10.21 -7.82 -0.82
N ALA A 463 -9.15 -8.51 -0.39
CA ALA A 463 -9.19 -9.67 0.49
C ALA A 463 -9.33 -9.25 1.97
N GLU A 464 -10.01 -10.08 2.76
CA GLU A 464 -10.08 -9.91 4.22
C GLU A 464 -8.79 -10.39 4.91
N LEU A 465 -8.47 -9.83 6.07
CA LEU A 465 -7.35 -10.28 6.88
C LEU A 465 -7.50 -11.77 7.23
N GLY A 466 -6.49 -12.58 6.90
CA GLY A 466 -6.51 -14.03 7.11
C GLY A 466 -7.30 -14.82 6.07
N GLU A 467 -7.87 -14.19 5.03
CA GLU A 467 -8.49 -14.89 3.89
C GLU A 467 -7.45 -15.70 3.10
N VAL A 468 -6.23 -15.14 2.97
CA VAL A 468 -5.08 -15.75 2.30
C VAL A 468 -3.79 -15.46 3.09
N ASP A 469 -2.75 -16.27 2.89
CA ASP A 469 -1.38 -15.91 3.29
C ASP A 469 -0.70 -15.19 2.11
N PRO A 470 -0.47 -13.87 2.19
CA PRO A 470 0.08 -13.11 1.08
C PRO A 470 1.50 -13.50 0.72
N LEU A 471 2.30 -13.94 1.69
CA LEU A 471 3.69 -14.34 1.44
C LEU A 471 3.75 -15.68 0.71
N LEU A 472 2.79 -16.58 0.95
CA LEU A 472 2.64 -17.77 0.11
C LEU A 472 2.23 -17.44 -1.32
N LEU A 473 1.36 -16.45 -1.52
CA LEU A 473 1.00 -15.99 -2.86
C LEU A 473 2.20 -15.39 -3.58
N VAL A 474 2.99 -14.54 -2.91
CA VAL A 474 4.26 -14.03 -3.43
C VAL A 474 5.20 -15.18 -3.79
N ARG A 475 5.30 -16.19 -2.92
CA ARG A 475 6.14 -17.35 -3.16
C ARG A 475 5.73 -18.13 -4.41
N ARG A 476 4.43 -18.34 -4.62
CA ARG A 476 3.89 -19.00 -5.82
C ARG A 476 4.10 -18.16 -7.08
N GLN A 477 3.98 -16.84 -6.99
CA GLN A 477 4.29 -15.95 -8.09
C GLN A 477 5.78 -16.02 -8.47
N HIS A 478 6.70 -16.11 -7.49
CA HIS A 478 8.13 -16.34 -7.79
C HIS A 478 8.34 -17.65 -8.56
N ASP A 479 7.60 -18.72 -8.25
CA ASP A 479 7.67 -19.98 -9.02
C ASP A 479 7.20 -19.80 -10.46
N LEU A 480 6.09 -19.09 -10.68
CA LEU A 480 5.59 -18.74 -12.00
C LEU A 480 6.65 -17.97 -12.80
N ILE A 481 7.22 -16.91 -12.21
CA ILE A 481 8.22 -16.07 -12.89
C ILE A 481 9.48 -16.88 -13.22
N ARG A 482 9.98 -17.71 -12.28
CA ARG A 482 11.14 -18.59 -12.55
C ARG A 482 10.87 -19.60 -13.67
N ALA A 483 9.69 -20.21 -13.67
CA ALA A 483 9.31 -21.14 -14.74
C ALA A 483 9.30 -20.43 -16.10
N SER A 484 8.72 -19.23 -16.17
CA SER A 484 8.70 -18.39 -17.37
C SER A 484 10.10 -17.98 -17.82
N MET A 485 10.98 -17.56 -16.90
CA MET A 485 12.37 -17.21 -17.23
C MET A 485 13.10 -18.38 -17.87
N ARG A 486 12.98 -19.57 -17.29
CA ARG A 486 13.63 -20.79 -17.80
C ARG A 486 13.06 -21.23 -19.15
N ALA A 487 11.76 -21.09 -19.35
CA ALA A 487 11.12 -21.40 -20.63
C ALA A 487 11.64 -20.48 -21.76
N VAL A 488 11.81 -19.19 -21.48
CA VAL A 488 12.37 -18.23 -22.45
C VAL A 488 13.85 -18.54 -22.71
N THR A 489 14.67 -18.75 -21.69
CA THR A 489 16.11 -19.05 -21.86
C THR A 489 16.35 -20.36 -22.61
N ALA A 490 15.50 -21.37 -22.44
CA ALA A 490 15.62 -22.64 -23.17
C ALA A 490 15.20 -22.56 -24.65
N ALA A 491 14.48 -21.50 -25.04
CA ALA A 491 14.02 -21.28 -26.41
C ALA A 491 15.01 -20.46 -27.26
N VAL A 492 15.99 -19.82 -26.62
CA VAL A 492 17.11 -19.05 -27.23
C VAL A 492 18.32 -19.96 -27.37
#